data_AF-A0A7X3VL99-F1
#
_entry.id   AF-A0A7X3VL99-F1
#
_cell.length_a   1.000
_cell.length_b   1.000
_cell.length_c   1.000
_cell.angle_alpha   90.00
_cell.angle_beta   90.00
_cell.angle_gamma   90.00
#
_symmetry.space_group_name_H-M   'P 1'
#
loop_
_entity.id
_entity.type
_entity.pdbx_description
1 polymer ?
#
loop_
_entity_poly.entity_id
_entity_poly.type
_entity_poly.pdbx_seq_one_letter_code
_entity_poly.pdbx_strand_id
1 'polypeptide(L)'
;MKIYGTWHAFLVEQLKEQDDVSGYLDAVIEEYQAHENLAIIQLALQYVVEAQGGISELVKKIDIEPRLLSEVLDSTRTPKIDTLRTVLSALGCHPSLASLETVNTPIAVATDGSADAPLDAVNPNHNLD
;
A
#
# COMPACT_ATOMS: atom_id res chain seq x y z
N MET A 1 30.30 15.99 1.52
CA MET A 1 29.66 14.69 1.21
C MET A 1 29.89 13.78 2.41
N LYS A 2 28.86 13.48 3.20
CA LYS A 2 28.99 12.54 4.33
C LYS A 2 29.09 11.13 3.74
N ILE A 3 30.06 10.35 4.19
CA ILE A 3 30.20 8.94 3.79
C ILE A 3 29.55 8.11 4.88
N TYR A 4 28.45 7.44 4.55
CA TYR A 4 27.74 6.56 5.47
C TYR A 4 28.28 5.15 5.29
N GLY A 5 28.80 4.55 6.37
CA GLY A 5 29.40 3.22 6.32
C GLY A 5 28.39 2.08 6.13
N THR A 6 27.10 2.33 6.38
CA THR A 6 26.02 1.35 6.25
C THR A 6 24.71 2.02 5.81
N TRP A 7 23.82 1.24 5.19
CA TRP A 7 22.45 1.66 4.88
C TRP A 7 21.69 2.12 6.13
N HIS A 8 21.86 1.41 7.24
CA HIS A 8 21.35 1.76 8.56
C HIS A 8 21.75 3.17 8.98
N ALA A 9 23.04 3.48 8.95
CA ALA A 9 23.57 4.79 9.37
C ALA A 9 23.09 5.94 8.46
N PHE A 10 22.88 5.66 7.16
CA PHE A 10 22.29 6.61 6.25
C PHE A 10 20.83 6.90 6.62
N LEU A 11 20.01 5.86 6.80
CA LEU A 11 18.59 6.02 7.16
C LEU A 11 18.41 6.76 8.48
N VAL A 12 19.17 6.38 9.53
CA VAL A 12 19.07 7.02 10.85
C VAL A 12 19.44 8.51 10.78
N GLU A 13 20.36 8.92 9.91
CA GLU A 13 20.68 10.34 9.73
C GLU A 13 19.59 11.10 9.00
N GLN A 14 19.02 10.52 7.94
CA GLN A 14 17.96 11.14 7.13
C GLN A 14 16.67 11.32 7.95
N LEU A 15 16.33 10.36 8.81
CA LEU A 15 15.07 10.34 9.56
C LEU A 15 15.05 11.23 10.82
N LYS A 16 16.05 12.10 10.99
CA LYS A 16 16.09 13.07 12.10
C LYS A 16 15.03 14.16 11.95
N GLU A 17 14.86 14.65 10.72
CA GLU A 17 13.83 15.64 10.39
C GLU A 17 12.47 14.96 10.24
N GLN A 18 11.41 15.62 10.72
CA GLN A 18 10.07 15.01 10.75
C GLN A 18 9.45 14.88 9.35
N ASP A 19 9.76 15.79 8.44
CA ASP A 19 9.28 15.74 7.04
C ASP A 19 9.86 14.54 6.28
N ASP A 20 11.08 14.11 6.63
CA ASP A 20 11.71 12.94 6.01
C ASP A 20 11.12 11.61 6.53
N VAL A 21 10.54 11.63 7.74
CA VAL A 21 9.89 10.45 8.35
C VAL A 21 8.59 10.08 7.66
N SER A 22 7.74 11.06 7.33
CA SER A 22 6.45 10.80 6.69
C SER A 22 6.63 10.22 5.29
N GLY A 23 7.46 10.83 4.45
CA GLY A 23 7.74 10.33 3.11
C GLY A 23 8.38 8.94 3.10
N TYR A 24 9.26 8.65 4.08
CA TYR A 24 9.83 7.32 4.24
C TYR A 24 8.78 6.28 4.64
N LEU A 25 7.91 6.60 5.61
CA LEU A 25 6.87 5.69 6.07
C LEU A 25 5.79 5.45 5.01
N ASP A 26 5.47 6.43 4.18
CA ASP A 26 4.56 6.26 3.05
C ASP A 26 5.12 5.20 2.06
N ALA A 27 6.40 5.30 1.69
CA ALA A 27 7.06 4.31 0.84
C ALA A 27 7.08 2.90 1.47
N VAL A 28 7.28 2.82 2.79
CA VAL A 28 7.24 1.55 3.54
C VAL A 28 5.84 0.93 3.54
N ILE A 29 4.78 1.75 3.61
CA ILE A 29 3.39 1.27 3.54
C ILE A 29 3.09 0.71 2.14
N GLU A 30 3.56 1.34 1.07
CA GLU A 30 3.42 0.82 -0.30
C GLU A 30 4.07 -0.56 -0.45
N GLU A 31 5.30 -0.72 0.06
CA GLU A 31 6.00 -2.01 0.09
C GLU A 31 5.25 -3.07 0.90
N TYR A 32 4.68 -2.68 2.04
CA TYR A 32 3.81 -3.57 2.82
C TYR A 32 2.56 -3.98 2.02
N GLN A 33 1.92 -3.07 1.30
CA GLN A 33 0.75 -3.40 0.48
C GLN A 33 1.08 -4.35 -0.67
N ALA A 34 2.28 -4.22 -1.26
CA ALA A 34 2.72 -5.09 -2.34
C ALA A 34 3.12 -6.50 -1.87
N HIS A 35 3.69 -6.62 -0.67
CA HIS A 35 4.30 -7.85 -0.17
C HIS A 35 3.62 -8.47 1.05
N GLU A 36 2.60 -7.80 1.61
CA GLU A 36 1.85 -8.17 2.81
C GLU A 36 2.72 -8.51 4.04
N ASN A 37 3.94 -7.95 4.09
CA ASN A 37 4.94 -8.29 5.10
C ASN A 37 5.06 -7.22 6.18
N LEU A 38 4.43 -7.48 7.33
CA LEU A 38 4.40 -6.56 8.46
C LEU A 38 5.80 -6.27 9.06
N ALA A 39 6.76 -7.18 8.90
CA ALA A 39 8.12 -6.99 9.41
C ALA A 39 8.81 -5.77 8.77
N ILE A 40 8.41 -5.39 7.55
CA ILE A 40 8.92 -4.20 6.85
C ILE A 40 8.54 -2.92 7.62
N ILE A 41 7.27 -2.82 8.05
CA ILE A 41 6.78 -1.69 8.85
C ILE A 41 7.47 -1.66 10.22
N GLN A 42 7.61 -2.81 10.87
CA GLN A 42 8.24 -2.89 12.20
C GLN A 42 9.71 -2.45 12.15
N LEU A 43 10.45 -2.90 11.14
CA LEU A 43 11.83 -2.50 10.93
C LEU A 43 11.95 -1.00 10.63
N ALA A 44 11.07 -0.47 9.78
CA ALA A 44 11.02 0.96 9.49
C ALA A 44 10.76 1.81 10.73
N LEU A 45 9.81 1.39 11.58
CA LEU A 45 9.53 2.08 12.84
C LEU A 45 10.72 2.01 13.81
N GLN A 46 11.49 0.92 13.85
CA GLN A 46 12.73 0.87 14.64
C GLN A 46 13.74 1.93 14.18
N TYR A 47 13.93 2.12 12.87
CA TYR A 47 14.81 3.16 12.35
C TYR A 47 14.33 4.57 12.69
N VAL A 48 13.03 4.84 12.58
CA VAL A 48 12.44 6.12 12.98
C VAL A 48 12.65 6.38 14.47
N VAL A 49 12.43 5.37 15.31
CA VAL A 49 12.66 5.46 16.76
C VAL A 49 14.11 5.77 17.07
N GLU A 50 15.06 5.08 16.44
CA GLU A 50 16.49 5.32 16.63
C GLU A 50 16.89 6.73 16.19
N ALA A 51 16.41 7.18 15.03
CA ALA A 51 16.69 8.50 14.48
C ALA A 51 16.15 9.65 15.35
N GLN A 52 15.00 9.43 16.00
CA GLN A 52 14.33 10.41 16.85
C GLN A 52 14.82 10.40 18.31
N GLY A 53 15.94 9.72 18.60
CA GLY A 53 16.54 9.68 19.94
C GLY A 53 16.02 8.57 20.86
N GLY A 54 15.33 7.59 20.29
CA GLY A 54 14.80 6.41 20.98
C GLY A 54 13.32 6.53 21.38
N ILE A 55 12.81 5.46 21.99
CA ILE A 55 11.40 5.32 22.37
C ILE A 55 10.95 6.49 23.27
N SER A 56 11.75 6.84 24.27
CA SER A 56 11.39 7.88 25.25
C SER A 56 11.27 9.27 24.64
N GLU A 57 12.15 9.63 23.70
CA GLU A 57 12.09 10.95 23.05
C GLU A 57 10.97 11.00 22.02
N LEU A 58 10.80 9.93 21.24
CA LEU A 58 9.73 9.87 20.25
C LEU A 58 8.34 9.95 20.90
N VAL A 59 8.12 9.20 21.98
CA VAL A 59 6.85 9.22 22.73
C VAL A 59 6.49 10.61 23.23
N LYS A 60 7.47 11.38 23.74
CA LYS A 60 7.24 12.77 24.16
C LYS A 60 6.88 13.67 22.99
N LYS A 61 7.47 13.43 21.81
CA LYS A 61 7.28 14.24 20.60
C LYS A 61 5.90 14.04 19.98
N ILE A 62 5.39 12.81 20.01
CA ILE A 62 4.13 12.44 19.35
C ILE A 62 2.96 12.16 20.33
N ASP A 63 3.20 12.32 21.64
CA ASP A 63 2.21 12.22 22.72
C ASP A 63 1.41 10.89 22.73
N ILE A 64 2.11 9.75 22.67
CA ILE A 64 1.49 8.41 22.75
C ILE A 64 1.97 7.63 23.97
N GLU A 65 1.24 6.61 24.40
CA GLU A 65 1.74 5.74 25.47
C GLU A 65 2.98 4.93 25.01
N PRO A 66 4.06 4.87 25.83
CA PRO A 66 5.27 4.12 25.47
C PRO A 66 5.01 2.64 25.21
N ARG A 67 4.01 2.06 25.89
CA ARG A 67 3.64 0.65 25.71
C ARG A 67 3.11 0.37 24.31
N LEU A 68 2.34 1.30 23.73
CA LEU A 68 1.79 1.14 22.38
C LEU A 68 2.92 1.13 21.35
N LEU A 69 3.90 2.03 21.50
CA LEU A 69 5.07 2.05 20.64
C LEU A 69 5.88 0.75 20.77
N SER A 70 6.18 0.32 22.01
CA SER A 70 6.92 -0.92 22.24
C SER A 70 6.19 -2.17 21.70
N GLU A 71 4.85 -2.21 21.79
CA GLU A 71 4.06 -3.32 21.25
C GLU A 71 4.16 -3.39 19.71
N VAL A 72 4.18 -2.24 19.03
CA VAL A 72 4.30 -2.20 17.56
C VAL A 72 5.71 -2.58 17.10
N LEU A 73 6.74 -2.19 17.85
CA LEU A 73 8.14 -2.52 17.55
C LEU A 73 8.50 -3.99 17.85
N ASP A 74 7.65 -4.71 18.58
CA ASP A 74 7.87 -6.10 18.94
C ASP A 74 7.66 -7.02 17.73
N SER A 75 8.75 -7.45 17.11
CA SER A 75 8.74 -8.40 15.99
C SER A 75 8.20 -9.80 16.34
N THR A 76 8.02 -10.14 17.62
CA THR A 76 7.49 -11.44 18.06
C THR A 76 5.96 -11.49 18.10
N ARG A 77 5.31 -10.33 18.04
CA ARG A 77 3.86 -10.20 18.17
C ARG A 77 3.31 -9.35 17.03
N THR A 78 2.21 -9.79 16.43
CA THR A 78 1.45 -8.96 15.50
C THR A 78 0.75 -7.84 16.30
N PRO A 79 1.10 -6.56 16.13
CA PRO A 79 0.39 -5.48 16.78
C PRO A 79 -1.07 -5.42 16.32
N LYS A 80 -1.95 -4.97 17.22
CA LYS A 80 -3.34 -4.67 16.84
C LYS A 80 -3.35 -3.55 15.81
N ILE A 81 -4.26 -3.65 14.84
CA ILE A 81 -4.40 -2.65 13.77
C ILE A 81 -4.66 -1.25 14.33
N ASP A 82 -5.43 -1.13 15.42
CA ASP A 82 -5.69 0.15 16.09
C ASP A 82 -4.42 0.75 16.71
N THR A 83 -3.59 -0.08 17.34
CA THR A 83 -2.31 0.34 17.91
C THR A 83 -1.37 0.82 16.82
N LEU A 84 -1.26 0.05 15.72
CA LEU A 84 -0.43 0.42 14.58
C LEU A 84 -0.90 1.73 13.96
N ARG A 85 -2.21 1.88 13.73
CA ARG A 85 -2.81 3.11 13.20
C ARG A 85 -2.55 4.31 14.10
N THR A 86 -2.62 4.12 15.42
CA THR A 86 -2.35 5.20 16.40
C THR A 86 -0.91 5.67 16.30
N VAL A 87 0.05 4.75 16.25
CA VAL A 87 1.48 5.08 16.11
C VAL A 87 1.76 5.77 14.77
N LEU A 88 1.26 5.23 13.66
CA LEU A 88 1.46 5.80 12.33
C LEU A 88 0.85 7.20 12.21
N SER A 89 -0.38 7.39 12.72
CA SER A 89 -1.06 8.71 12.70
C SER A 89 -0.29 9.74 13.51
N ALA A 90 0.27 9.34 14.67
CA ALA A 90 1.07 10.22 15.51
C ALA A 90 2.41 10.62 14.87
N LEU A 91 2.93 9.79 13.95
CA LEU A 91 4.09 10.08 13.11
C LEU A 91 3.76 10.92 11.87
N GLY A 92 2.50 11.36 11.72
CA GLY A 92 2.04 12.15 10.57
C GLY A 92 1.71 11.31 9.33
N CYS A 93 1.69 9.98 9.45
CA CYS A 93 1.32 9.08 8.36
C CYS A 93 -0.17 8.75 8.48
N HIS A 94 -0.95 9.22 7.52
CA HIS A 94 -2.36 8.88 7.43
C HIS A 94 -2.53 7.75 6.42
N PRO A 95 -2.96 6.54 6.85
CA PRO A 95 -3.25 5.48 5.90
C PRO A 95 -4.37 5.95 4.97
N SER A 96 -4.01 6.32 3.74
CA SER A 96 -4.96 6.70 2.71
C SER A 96 -5.62 5.43 2.20
N LEU A 97 -6.92 5.27 2.48
CA LEU A 97 -7.70 4.23 1.85
C LEU A 97 -7.96 4.66 0.40
N ALA A 98 -7.10 4.20 -0.51
CA ALA A 98 -7.39 4.29 -1.93
C ALA A 98 -8.63 3.44 -2.23
N SER A 99 -9.60 4.03 -2.91
CA SER A 99 -10.75 3.27 -3.40
C SER A 99 -10.24 2.14 -4.29
N LEU A 100 -10.72 0.92 -4.06
CA LEU A 100 -10.48 -0.17 -4.98
C LEU A 100 -11.23 0.19 -6.25
N GLU A 101 -10.53 0.73 -7.25
CA GLU A 101 -11.09 0.88 -8.60
C GLU A 101 -11.51 -0.51 -9.04
N THR A 102 -12.82 -0.79 -8.96
CA THR A 102 -13.39 -1.99 -9.54
C THR A 102 -13.16 -1.86 -11.04
N VAL A 103 -12.27 -2.68 -11.58
CA VAL A 103 -12.11 -2.80 -13.02
C VAL A 103 -13.45 -3.31 -13.54
N ASN A 104 -14.31 -2.36 -13.94
CA ASN A 104 -15.48 -2.60 -14.76
C ASN A 104 -14.96 -2.99 -16.13
N THR A 105 -14.43 -4.20 -16.24
CA THR A 105 -14.19 -4.84 -17.51
C THR A 105 -15.57 -5.00 -18.13
N PRO A 106 -15.90 -4.32 -19.25
CA PRO A 106 -17.13 -4.61 -19.93
C PRO A 106 -17.07 -6.08 -20.32
N ILE A 107 -17.98 -6.89 -19.75
CA ILE A 107 -18.22 -8.24 -20.20
C ILE A 107 -18.52 -8.11 -21.69
N ALA A 108 -17.57 -8.51 -22.53
CA ALA A 108 -17.81 -8.68 -23.95
C ALA A 108 -18.88 -9.76 -24.07
N VAL A 109 -20.13 -9.33 -24.18
CA VAL A 109 -21.24 -10.19 -24.59
C VAL A 109 -20.84 -10.72 -25.96
N ALA A 110 -20.46 -11.99 -26.00
CA ALA A 110 -20.40 -12.73 -27.24
C ALA A 110 -21.82 -12.70 -27.80
N THR A 111 -22.04 -11.88 -28.83
CA THR A 111 -23.17 -12.03 -29.73
C THR A 111 -23.03 -13.39 -30.38
N ASP A 112 -23.67 -14.39 -29.77
CA ASP A 112 -23.89 -15.67 -30.42
C ASP A 112 -24.92 -15.43 -31.51
N GLY A 113 -24.44 -15.43 -32.76
CA GLY A 113 -25.24 -15.29 -33.94
C GLY A 113 -26.14 -16.52 -34.07
N SER A 114 -27.39 -16.39 -33.63
CA SER A 114 -28.47 -17.28 -34.03
C SER A 114 -28.72 -17.08 -35.53
N ALA A 115 -28.10 -17.94 -36.35
CA ALA A 115 -28.45 -18.12 -37.74
C ALA A 115 -29.43 -19.30 -37.85
N ASP A 116 -30.67 -19.08 -37.46
CA ASP A 116 -31.80 -19.89 -37.92
C ASP A 116 -32.30 -19.30 -39.24
N ALA A 117 -31.83 -19.86 -40.36
CA ALA A 117 -32.57 -19.84 -41.62
C ALA A 117 -33.63 -20.96 -41.52
N PRO A 118 -34.85 -20.78 -42.04
CA PRO A 118 -35.02 -21.00 -43.48
C PRO A 118 -36.20 -20.21 -44.09
N LEU A 119 -36.13 -19.82 -45.38
CA LEU A 119 -37.28 -19.85 -46.29
C LEU A 119 -36.79 -19.86 -47.75
N ASP A 120 -36.90 -21.04 -48.37
CA ASP A 120 -37.01 -21.22 -49.81
C ASP A 120 -38.11 -20.32 -50.40
N ALA A 121 -37.78 -19.53 -51.43
CA ALA A 121 -38.61 -19.40 -52.63
C ALA A 121 -37.95 -18.52 -53.72
N VAL A 122 -37.67 -19.19 -54.85
CA VAL A 122 -37.75 -18.72 -56.24
C VAL A 122 -36.53 -17.99 -56.87
N ASN A 123 -35.83 -18.75 -57.72
CA ASN A 123 -34.86 -18.32 -58.75
C ASN A 123 -35.60 -18.13 -60.11
N PRO A 124 -35.01 -17.57 -61.18
CA PRO A 124 -35.43 -16.35 -61.85
C PRO A 124 -36.18 -16.61 -63.18
N ASN A 125 -37.00 -15.65 -63.63
CA ASN A 125 -37.53 -15.68 -65.00
C ASN A 125 -36.38 -15.51 -66.01
N HIS A 126 -36.16 -16.55 -66.82
CA HIS A 126 -35.36 -16.52 -68.04
C HIS A 126 -36.21 -15.90 -69.16
N ASN A 127 -35.69 -14.86 -69.80
CA ASN A 127 -36.33 -14.20 -70.95
C ASN A 127 -36.01 -14.98 -72.23
N LEU A 128 -36.97 -14.97 -73.16
CA LEU A 128 -36.98 -15.65 -74.46
C LEU A 128 -35.79 -15.24 -75.35
N ASP A 129 -35.19 -16.23 -76.03
CA ASP A 129 -35.11 -16.30 -77.50
C ASP A 129 -34.92 -17.78 -77.92
#